data_AF-A0A1B6CVX1-F1
#
_entry.id   AF-A0A1B6CVX1-F1
#
_cell.length_a   1.000
_cell.length_b   1.000
_cell.length_c   1.000
_cell.angle_alpha   90.00
_cell.angle_beta   90.00
_cell.angle_gamma   90.00
#
_symmetry.space_group_name_H-M   'P 1'
#
loop_
_entity.id
_entity.type
_entity.pdbx_description
1 polymer ?
#
loop_
_entity_poly.entity_id
_entity_poly.type
_entity_poly.pdbx_seq_one_letter_code
_entity_poly.pdbx_strand_id
1 'polypeptide(L)'
;PTTRPPTQPPPQCYPGSNDPRCPRPPPTTRPPTQPPPQCYPGSNDPRCPRPPPTTRPPSTYLPPVTTPAPTRPPVCYPGSNDPRCPRPPPTTRPPTQPPPQCYPGSNDPRCPRPPPTTRPPPQCYPGSNDPRCPRPPPTTRPPTQPPPQCYPGSNDPR
;
A
#
# COMPACT_ATOMS: atom_id res chain seq x y z
N PRO A 1 -44.17 -69.24 83.54
CA PRO A 1 -43.64 -68.10 84.32
C PRO A 1 -43.67 -66.81 83.50
N THR A 2 -44.70 -65.98 83.70
CA THR A 2 -44.90 -64.74 82.95
C THR A 2 -44.48 -63.55 83.82
N THR A 3 -43.32 -62.98 83.57
CA THR A 3 -42.77 -61.86 84.35
C THR A 3 -43.40 -60.56 83.85
N ARG A 4 -44.14 -59.85 84.72
CA ARG A 4 -44.67 -58.51 84.41
C ARG A 4 -43.51 -57.51 84.27
N PRO A 5 -43.56 -56.56 83.32
CA PRO A 5 -42.55 -55.52 83.21
C PRO A 5 -42.60 -54.59 84.44
N PRO A 6 -41.45 -54.09 84.91
CA PRO A 6 -41.40 -53.20 86.06
C PRO A 6 -42.07 -51.87 85.72
N THR A 7 -43.09 -51.49 86.49
CA THR A 7 -43.74 -50.19 86.39
C THR A 7 -42.75 -49.11 86.84
N GLN A 8 -42.25 -48.30 85.91
CA GLN A 8 -41.36 -47.19 86.26
C GLN A 8 -42.14 -46.06 86.94
N PRO A 9 -41.54 -45.39 87.94
CA PRO A 9 -42.14 -44.21 88.57
C PRO A 9 -42.22 -43.03 87.59
N PRO A 10 -43.19 -42.12 87.78
CA PRO A 10 -43.38 -40.96 86.91
C PRO A 10 -42.16 -40.03 86.93
N PRO A 11 -41.85 -39.35 85.80
CA PRO A 11 -40.72 -38.43 85.72
C PRO A 11 -40.93 -37.20 86.61
N GLN A 12 -39.88 -36.76 87.32
CA GLN A 12 -39.91 -35.55 88.15
C GLN A 12 -39.35 -34.36 87.38
N CYS A 13 -40.26 -33.52 86.88
CA CYS A 13 -39.94 -32.38 86.04
C CYS A 13 -39.95 -31.07 86.84
N TYR A 14 -38.80 -30.73 87.42
CA TYR A 14 -38.54 -29.43 88.05
C TYR A 14 -37.58 -28.60 87.19
N PRO A 15 -37.55 -27.26 87.34
CA PRO A 15 -36.63 -26.39 86.60
C PRO A 15 -35.17 -26.81 86.83
N GLY A 16 -34.47 -27.22 85.76
CA GLY A 16 -33.09 -27.72 85.83
C GLY A 16 -32.95 -29.25 85.94
N SER A 17 -34.04 -30.01 85.98
CA SER A 17 -33.99 -31.47 85.90
C SER A 17 -33.38 -31.94 84.58
N ASN A 18 -32.46 -32.89 84.65
CA ASN A 18 -31.84 -33.54 83.49
C ASN A 18 -32.59 -34.79 83.01
N ASP A 19 -33.75 -35.10 83.61
CA ASP A 19 -34.57 -36.25 83.20
C ASP A 19 -35.08 -36.05 81.76
N PRO A 20 -34.70 -36.92 80.79
CA PRO A 20 -35.03 -36.75 79.38
C PRO A 20 -36.52 -36.97 79.07
N ARG A 21 -37.28 -37.52 80.02
CA ARG A 21 -38.73 -37.74 79.89
C ARG A 21 -39.52 -36.45 80.15
N CYS A 22 -38.87 -35.38 80.60
CA CYS A 22 -39.52 -34.10 80.85
C CYS A 22 -39.63 -33.27 79.57
N PRO A 23 -40.80 -32.65 79.30
CA PRO A 23 -40.97 -31.78 78.15
C PRO A 23 -40.09 -30.54 78.30
N ARG A 24 -39.18 -30.32 77.34
CA ARG A 24 -38.38 -29.10 77.29
C ARG A 24 -39.23 -27.95 76.72
N PRO A 25 -39.21 -26.76 77.32
CA PRO A 25 -39.84 -25.60 76.72
C PRO A 25 -39.21 -25.31 75.34
N PRO A 26 -39.99 -24.82 74.37
CA PRO A 26 -39.46 -24.47 73.06
C PRO A 26 -38.38 -23.39 73.22
N PRO A 27 -37.26 -23.47 72.48
CA PRO A 27 -36.22 -22.46 72.56
C PRO A 27 -36.80 -21.10 72.15
N THR A 28 -36.89 -20.17 73.11
CA THR A 28 -37.29 -18.79 72.90
C THR A 28 -36.13 -17.96 72.36
N THR A 29 -35.52 -18.42 71.27
CA THR A 29 -34.55 -17.62 70.52
C THR A 29 -35.29 -16.86 69.44
N ARG A 30 -35.76 -15.66 69.75
CA ARG A 30 -36.02 -14.65 68.70
C ARG A 30 -34.69 -14.45 67.99
N PRO A 31 -34.57 -14.70 66.66
CA PRO A 31 -33.32 -14.48 65.97
C PRO A 31 -32.95 -12.99 66.08
N PRO A 32 -31.69 -12.64 66.38
CA PRO A 32 -31.27 -11.25 66.37
C PRO A 32 -31.55 -10.70 64.98
N THR A 33 -32.42 -9.70 64.88
CA THR A 33 -32.72 -9.03 63.62
C THR A 33 -31.49 -8.23 63.24
N GLN A 34 -30.58 -8.85 62.49
CA GLN A 34 -29.41 -8.15 61.99
C GLN A 34 -29.85 -7.08 60.98
N PRO A 35 -29.22 -5.90 61.00
CA PRO A 35 -29.45 -4.90 59.97
C PRO A 35 -29.04 -5.44 58.59
N PRO A 36 -29.67 -4.95 57.50
CA PRO A 36 -29.36 -5.41 56.14
C PRO A 36 -27.88 -5.16 55.79
N PRO A 37 -27.24 -6.04 55.01
CA PRO A 37 -25.85 -5.87 54.61
C PRO A 37 -25.69 -4.67 53.68
N GLN A 38 -24.62 -3.88 53.85
CA GLN A 38 -24.27 -2.78 52.95
C GLN A 38 -23.36 -3.28 51.83
N CYS A 39 -23.94 -3.48 50.65
CA CYS A 39 -23.25 -4.04 49.50
C CYS A 39 -22.83 -2.96 48.51
N TYR A 40 -21.59 -2.48 48.66
CA TYR A 40 -20.92 -1.57 47.71
C TYR A 40 -19.80 -2.30 46.95
N PRO A 41 -19.34 -1.79 45.78
CA PRO A 41 -18.24 -2.39 45.02
C PRO A 41 -16.98 -2.53 45.89
N GLY A 42 -16.53 -3.77 46.13
CA GLY A 42 -15.37 -4.07 46.98
C GLY A 42 -15.68 -4.41 48.45
N SER A 43 -16.97 -4.46 48.84
CA SER A 43 -17.36 -4.92 50.19
C SER A 43 -16.93 -6.38 50.43
N ASN A 44 -16.31 -6.62 51.58
CA ASN A 44 -15.92 -7.96 52.04
C ASN A 44 -17.01 -8.66 52.88
N ASP A 45 -18.20 -8.05 53.02
CA ASP A 45 -19.31 -8.65 53.78
C ASP A 45 -19.80 -9.95 53.09
N PRO A 46 -19.74 -11.10 53.76
CA PRO A 46 -20.12 -12.39 53.16
C PRO A 46 -21.62 -12.52 52.91
N ARG A 47 -22.45 -11.65 53.48
CA ARG A 47 -23.90 -11.61 53.27
C ARG A 47 -24.28 -10.90 51.97
N CYS A 48 -23.33 -10.24 51.32
CA CYS A 48 -23.56 -9.61 50.03
C CYS A 48 -23.58 -10.65 48.90
N PRO A 49 -24.57 -10.60 47.99
CA PRO A 49 -24.60 -11.47 46.84
C PRO A 49 -23.37 -11.19 45.97
N ARG A 50 -22.55 -12.21 45.74
CA ARG A 50 -21.45 -12.10 44.78
C ARG A 50 -22.04 -12.06 43.37
N PRO A 51 -21.55 -11.16 42.49
CA PRO A 51 -21.92 -11.25 41.09
C PRO A 51 -21.54 -12.64 40.56
N PRO A 52 -22.36 -13.24 39.69
CA PRO A 52 -22.05 -14.54 39.13
C PRO A 52 -20.68 -14.49 38.45
N PRO A 53 -19.86 -15.54 38.52
CA PRO A 53 -18.62 -15.60 37.77
C PRO A 53 -18.97 -15.38 36.29
N THR A 54 -18.48 -14.28 35.70
CA THR A 54 -18.66 -13.98 34.28
C THR A 54 -17.78 -14.91 33.46
N THR A 55 -18.15 -16.18 33.38
CA THR A 55 -17.63 -17.11 32.39
C THR A 55 -18.41 -16.86 31.11
N ARG A 56 -17.98 -15.83 30.34
CA ARG A 56 -18.47 -15.68 28.96
C ARG A 56 -18.13 -16.96 28.20
N PRO A 57 -19.10 -17.65 27.57
CA PRO A 57 -18.78 -18.75 26.65
C PRO A 57 -17.95 -18.18 25.49
N PRO A 58 -16.98 -18.93 24.95
CA PRO A 58 -16.30 -18.52 23.72
C PRO A 58 -17.34 -18.39 22.61
N SER A 59 -17.30 -17.26 21.91
CA SER A 59 -18.23 -16.92 20.84
C SER A 59 -18.22 -17.99 19.76
N THR A 60 -19.33 -18.72 19.62
CA THR A 60 -19.59 -19.59 18.47
C THR A 60 -19.63 -18.72 17.21
N TYR A 61 -18.64 -18.92 16.33
CA TYR A 61 -18.58 -18.61 14.90
C TYR A 61 -19.42 -17.42 14.38
N LEU A 62 -18.93 -16.21 14.62
CA LEU A 62 -19.09 -15.13 13.65
C LEU A 62 -17.68 -14.75 13.18
N PRO A 63 -17.43 -14.63 11.87
CA PRO A 63 -16.14 -14.13 11.39
C PRO A 63 -15.90 -12.75 12.02
N PRO A 64 -14.66 -12.42 12.40
CA PRO A 64 -14.37 -11.09 12.92
C PRO A 64 -14.87 -10.06 11.91
N VAL A 65 -15.82 -9.22 12.33
CA VAL A 65 -16.17 -8.03 11.58
C VAL A 65 -14.95 -7.11 11.69
N THR A 66 -14.03 -7.25 10.75
CA THR A 66 -12.93 -6.32 10.52
C THR A 66 -13.50 -5.10 9.84
N THR A 67 -14.39 -4.36 10.51
CA THR A 67 -14.58 -2.96 10.12
C THR A 67 -13.32 -2.24 10.61
N PRO A 68 -12.38 -1.84 9.72
CA PRO A 68 -11.31 -0.95 10.15
C PRO A 68 -11.99 0.27 10.76
N ALA A 69 -11.60 0.63 11.99
CA ALA A 69 -11.96 1.93 12.54
C ALA A 69 -11.68 2.99 11.47
N PRO A 70 -12.53 4.00 11.27
CA PRO A 70 -12.26 5.05 10.28
C PRO A 70 -10.95 5.72 10.64
N THR A 71 -9.88 5.32 9.96
CA THR A 71 -8.55 5.88 10.16
C THR A 71 -8.67 7.32 9.72
N ARG A 72 -8.55 8.27 10.67
CA ARG A 72 -8.55 9.69 10.33
C ARG A 72 -7.53 9.93 9.21
N PRO A 73 -7.87 10.74 8.19
CA PRO A 73 -6.94 11.06 7.13
C PRO A 73 -5.64 11.63 7.72
N PRO A 74 -4.48 11.34 7.11
CA PRO A 74 -3.22 11.87 7.59
C PRO A 74 -3.23 13.40 7.54
N VAL A 75 -2.76 14.04 8.60
CA VAL A 75 -2.66 15.50 8.66
C VAL A 75 -1.28 15.90 8.14
N CYS A 76 -1.26 16.37 6.90
CA CYS A 76 -0.02 16.73 6.21
C CYS A 76 0.17 18.25 6.21
N TYR A 77 1.11 18.71 7.02
CA TYR A 77 1.57 20.10 7.09
C TYR A 77 3.09 20.14 6.89
N PRO A 78 3.68 21.30 6.51
CA PRO A 78 5.13 21.45 6.37
C PRO A 78 5.85 21.04 7.68
N GLY A 79 6.66 19.98 7.62
CA GLY A 79 7.37 19.42 8.80
C GLY A 79 6.67 18.25 9.52
N SER A 80 5.52 17.77 9.03
CA SER A 80 4.87 16.58 9.58
C SER A 80 5.76 15.33 9.44
N ASN A 81 5.89 14.57 10.52
CA ASN A 81 6.60 13.29 10.54
C ASN A 81 5.68 12.08 10.28
N ASP A 82 4.40 12.32 9.92
CA ASP A 82 3.46 11.23 9.61
C ASP A 82 3.90 10.49 8.33
N PRO A 83 4.21 9.18 8.40
CA PRO A 83 4.72 8.42 7.26
C PRO A 83 3.69 8.21 6.16
N ARG A 84 2.40 8.48 6.44
CA ARG A 84 1.30 8.38 5.47
C ARG A 84 1.18 9.63 4.59
N CYS A 85 1.93 10.69 4.90
CA CYS A 85 1.95 11.89 4.07
C CYS A 85 2.80 11.68 2.81
N PRO A 86 2.33 12.14 1.64
CA PRO A 86 3.11 12.07 0.41
C PRO A 86 4.37 12.93 0.57
N ARG A 87 5.54 12.32 0.34
CA ARG A 87 6.80 13.06 0.31
C ARG A 87 6.86 13.85 -1.01
N PRO A 88 7.23 15.14 -0.98
CA PRO A 88 7.52 15.85 -2.22
C PRO A 88 8.59 15.07 -3.00
N PRO A 89 8.50 15.03 -4.34
CA PRO A 89 9.53 14.40 -5.13
C PRO A 89 10.88 15.03 -4.78
N PRO A 90 11.98 14.25 -4.76
CA PRO A 90 13.29 14.79 -4.49
C PRO A 90 13.51 15.98 -5.42
N THR A 91 13.68 17.17 -4.85
CA THR A 91 14.01 18.39 -5.58
C THR A 91 15.47 18.36 -6.01
N THR A 92 15.92 17.26 -6.60
CA THR A 92 17.13 17.25 -7.41
C THR A 92 16.74 17.77 -8.79
N ARG A 93 16.37 19.05 -8.85
CA ARG A 93 16.39 19.76 -10.12
C ARG A 93 17.86 19.71 -10.56
N PRO A 94 18.20 19.07 -11.69
CA PRO A 94 19.58 19.05 -12.15
C PRO A 94 20.06 20.50 -12.23
N PRO A 95 21.30 20.82 -11.81
CA PRO A 95 21.83 22.16 -12.00
C PRO A 95 21.64 22.52 -13.47
N THR A 96 20.81 23.53 -13.72
CA THR A 96 20.53 24.00 -15.08
C THR A 96 21.83 24.61 -15.56
N GLN A 97 22.62 23.84 -16.33
CA GLN A 97 23.86 24.37 -16.87
C GLN A 97 23.51 25.54 -17.80
N PRO A 98 24.29 26.64 -17.76
CA PRO A 98 24.11 27.74 -18.69
C PRO A 98 24.35 27.26 -20.13
N PRO A 99 23.69 27.90 -21.12
CA PRO A 99 23.88 27.58 -22.53
C PRO A 99 25.36 27.75 -22.93
N PRO A 100 25.87 26.95 -23.89
CA PRO A 100 27.24 27.07 -24.36
C PRO A 100 27.47 28.44 -25.03
N GLN A 101 28.61 29.07 -24.74
CA GLN A 101 29.01 30.34 -25.36
C GLN A 101 29.81 30.05 -26.63
N CYS A 102 29.14 30.14 -27.78
CA CYS A 102 29.72 29.87 -29.08
C CYS A 102 30.09 31.18 -29.79
N TYR A 103 31.35 31.60 -29.60
CA TYR A 103 31.98 32.71 -30.32
C TYR A 103 33.10 32.17 -31.23
N PRO A 104 33.54 32.92 -32.28
CA PRO A 104 34.66 32.53 -33.11
C PRO A 104 35.93 32.28 -32.28
N GLY A 105 36.45 31.05 -32.30
CA GLY A 105 37.59 30.62 -31.48
C GLY A 105 37.25 29.96 -30.14
N SER A 106 35.96 29.78 -29.81
CA SER A 106 35.55 29.04 -28.61
C SER A 106 36.05 27.59 -28.65
N ASN A 107 36.63 27.13 -27.54
CA ASN A 107 37.05 25.75 -27.34
C ASN A 107 35.94 24.89 -26.70
N ASP A 108 34.75 25.44 -26.48
CA ASP A 108 33.62 24.68 -25.90
C ASP A 108 33.20 23.55 -26.86
N PRO A 109 33.28 22.27 -26.46
CA PRO A 109 32.97 21.14 -27.32
C PRO A 109 31.48 21.04 -27.66
N ARG A 110 30.61 21.77 -26.94
CA ARG A 110 29.17 21.81 -27.18
C ARG A 110 28.81 22.74 -28.35
N CYS A 111 29.76 23.51 -28.88
CA CYS A 111 29.54 24.39 -30.02
C CYS A 111 29.65 23.66 -31.36
N PRO A 112 28.80 24.00 -32.35
CA PRO A 112 28.86 23.40 -33.67
C PRO A 112 30.19 23.78 -34.35
N ARG A 113 30.90 22.78 -34.86
CA ARG A 113 32.13 23.01 -35.65
C ARG A 113 31.75 23.32 -37.10
N PRO A 114 32.36 24.33 -37.73
CA PRO A 114 32.17 24.56 -39.16
C PRO A 114 32.61 23.31 -39.93
N PRO A 115 31.94 22.99 -41.05
CA PRO A 115 32.35 21.87 -41.88
C PRO A 115 33.80 22.06 -42.33
N PRO A 116 34.58 20.99 -42.48
CA PRO A 116 35.96 21.08 -42.95
C PRO A 116 35.99 21.78 -44.31
N THR A 117 36.49 23.01 -44.31
CA THR A 117 36.48 23.92 -45.46
C THR A 117 37.83 23.88 -46.15
N THR A 118 38.19 22.75 -46.75
CA THR A 118 39.28 22.74 -47.74
C THR A 118 39.21 21.48 -48.60
N ARG A 119 38.34 21.46 -49.61
CA ARG A 119 38.61 20.62 -50.79
C ARG A 119 39.17 21.55 -51.87
N PRO A 120 40.31 21.22 -52.50
CA PRO A 120 40.83 22.02 -53.59
C PRO A 120 39.81 22.06 -54.76
N PRO A 121 39.81 23.16 -55.54
CA PRO A 121 38.93 23.28 -56.71
C PRO A 121 39.18 22.11 -57.68
N PRO A 122 38.16 21.66 -58.43
CA PRO A 122 38.34 20.61 -59.43
C PRO A 122 39.28 21.09 -60.54
N GLN A 123 40.23 20.24 -60.93
CA GLN A 123 41.16 20.55 -62.01
C GLN A 123 40.58 20.05 -63.33
N CYS A 124 39.93 20.97 -64.06
CA CYS A 124 39.29 20.67 -65.33
C CYS A 124 40.19 21.07 -66.49
N TYR A 125 40.92 20.09 -67.03
CA TYR A 125 41.72 20.20 -68.25
C TYR A 125 41.26 19.13 -69.26
N PRO A 126 41.54 19.27 -70.57
CA PRO A 126 41.20 18.26 -71.58
C PRO A 126 41.78 16.88 -71.20
N GLY A 127 40.91 15.90 -70.97
CA GLY A 127 41.30 14.54 -70.53
C GLY A 127 41.29 14.31 -69.01
N SER A 128 40.86 15.30 -68.20
CA SER A 128 40.70 15.11 -66.75
C SER A 128 39.67 14.02 -66.43
N ASN A 129 40.01 13.15 -65.46
CA ASN A 129 39.10 12.13 -64.93
C ASN A 129 38.34 12.62 -63.68
N ASP A 130 38.46 13.89 -63.30
CA ASP A 130 37.74 14.44 -62.16
C ASP A 130 36.23 14.47 -62.44
N PRO A 131 35.40 13.73 -61.66
CA PRO A 131 33.96 13.64 -61.91
C PRO A 131 33.21 14.96 -61.64
N ARG A 132 33.87 15.93 -61.01
CA ARG A 132 33.30 17.26 -60.71
C ARG A 132 33.39 18.22 -61.92
N CYS A 133 34.06 17.82 -63.00
CA CYS A 133 34.18 18.64 -64.21
C CYS A 133 32.94 18.52 -65.13
N PRO A 134 32.51 19.62 -65.75
CA PRO A 134 31.39 19.60 -66.69
C PRO A 134 31.74 18.75 -67.92
N ARG A 135 30.85 17.84 -68.30
CA ARG A 135 30.97 17.06 -69.54
C ARG A 135 30.27 17.78 -70.68
N PRO A 136 30.88 17.88 -71.88
CA PRO A 136 30.18 18.38 -73.05
C PRO A 136 28.96 17.49 -73.34
N PRO A 137 27.85 18.07 -73.86
CA PRO A 137 26.69 17.29 -74.24
C PRO A 137 27.08 16.23 -75.28
N PRO A 138 26.49 15.02 -75.24
CA PRO A 138 26.74 14.03 -76.25
C PRO A 138 26.36 14.61 -77.62
N THR A 139 27.35 14.73 -78.50
CA THR A 139 27.12 15.15 -79.89
C THR A 139 26.46 14.01 -80.64
N THR A 140 25.13 13.93 -80.57
CA THR A 140 24.32 13.16 -81.52
C THR A 140 24.15 13.99 -82.79
N ARG A 141 25.24 14.24 -83.52
CA ARG A 141 25.09 14.61 -84.94
C ARG A 141 24.76 13.32 -85.69
N PRO A 142 23.54 13.16 -86.23
CA PRO A 142 23.29 12.05 -87.14
C PRO A 142 24.27 12.17 -88.33
N PRO A 143 24.82 11.06 -88.83
CA PRO A 143 25.65 11.10 -90.03
C PRO A 143 24.81 11.72 -91.13
N THR A 144 25.24 12.86 -91.65
CA THR A 144 24.62 13.49 -92.82
C THR A 144 24.92 12.58 -93.99
N GLN A 145 23.98 11.70 -94.34
CA GLN A 145 24.09 10.95 -95.59
C GLN A 145 24.08 11.96 -96.74
N PRO A 146 25.02 11.86 -97.71
CA PRO A 146 24.98 12.68 -98.90
C PRO A 146 23.68 12.40 -99.66
N PRO A 147 23.07 13.41 -100.31
CA PRO A 147 21.84 13.21 -101.07
C PRO A 147 22.07 12.18 -102.20
N PRO A 148 21.09 11.30 -102.47
CA PRO A 148 21.21 10.33 -103.57
C PRO A 148 21.30 11.08 -104.90
N GLN A 149 22.25 10.68 -105.74
CA GLN A 149 22.40 11.23 -107.08
C GLN A 149 21.36 10.59 -108.00
N CYS A 150 20.27 11.32 -108.28
CA CYS A 150 19.30 10.92 -109.28
C CYS A 150 19.82 11.24 -110.68
N TYR A 151 20.33 10.23 -111.39
CA TYR A 151 20.58 10.32 -112.83
C TYR A 151 19.31 9.91 -113.61
N PRO A 152 19.02 10.53 -114.77
CA PRO A 152 17.85 10.19 -115.57
C PRO A 152 17.94 8.73 -116.05
N GLY A 153 17.05 7.86 -115.56
CA GLY A 153 16.97 6.44 -115.91
C GLY A 153 17.17 5.45 -114.75
N SER A 154 17.39 5.91 -113.51
CA SER A 154 17.47 5.02 -112.34
C SER A 154 16.08 4.53 -111.91
N ASN A 155 15.86 3.20 -111.88
CA ASN A 155 14.68 2.54 -111.30
C ASN A 155 14.93 2.16 -109.83
N ASP A 156 15.40 3.08 -108.99
CA ASP A 156 15.62 2.82 -107.56
C ASP A 156 14.35 3.17 -106.76
N PRO A 157 13.62 2.19 -106.20
CA PRO A 157 12.42 2.44 -105.41
C PRO A 157 12.84 2.55 -103.94
N ARG A 158 13.14 3.77 -103.50
CA ARG A 158 13.30 4.07 -102.07
C ARG A 158 12.10 4.82 -101.53
#